data_AF-A0AAD9P673-F1
#
_entry.id   AF-A0AAD9P673-F1
#
_cell.length_a   1.000
_cell.length_b   1.000
_cell.length_c   1.000
_cell.angle_alpha   90.00
_cell.angle_beta   90.00
_cell.angle_gamma   90.00
#
_symmetry.space_group_name_H-M   'P 1'
#
loop_
_entity.id
_entity.type
_entity.pdbx_description
1 polymer ?
#
loop_
_entity_poly.entity_id
_entity_poly.type
_entity_poly.pdbx_seq_one_letter_code
_entity_poly.pdbx_strand_id
1 'polypeptide(L)'
;MRDVWLQRRCFNVPLQPQALEDVKAVVRKHIPDGVSQDGISLSGFLFIHTLFIQRGRHETTWTVLRKFGYDDNLDLNDYYLWPQLEIPPGCSTELTHQGFHFFITMFEKYDEDADSCLSPTELRNLFSTCPVIPWGPDVNNTIETNEQGWITKEGYLAQWVLTTCLDPQRTAEYLAYLGYMYDHDSQVSALHITRSRKLDLKLKQTTRTVFQCNVIGPKGVGKTLFLQGLLERSLKYVATLSKEHMSKYTCNRLQVYGQDKYLMLHEIDVGLSDSLTSSEMMCDVICLLFDVTNPKTFEFCARSYLKHIAERAVPILIVGCKADQKPVLQDYELQPNQFCRKHRLPPPYYVSVADKLSRDVYFKIASMAAYP
;
A
#
# COMPACT_ATOMS: atom_id res chain seq x y z
N MET A 1 17.89 11.26 -25.29
CA MET A 1 17.07 10.02 -25.30
C MET A 1 15.60 10.30 -25.03
N ARG A 2 15.27 11.15 -24.05
CA ARG A 2 13.88 11.54 -23.69
C ARG A 2 13.15 12.31 -24.81
N ASP A 3 13.81 13.26 -25.47
CA ASP A 3 13.19 14.05 -26.57
C ASP A 3 12.74 13.18 -27.75
N VAL A 4 13.53 12.18 -28.10
CA VAL A 4 13.24 11.24 -29.21
C VAL A 4 12.09 10.32 -28.85
N TRP A 5 12.04 9.87 -27.59
CA TRP A 5 10.91 9.08 -27.07
C TRP A 5 9.61 9.88 -27.11
N LEU A 6 9.63 11.14 -26.65
CA LEU A 6 8.45 12.02 -26.64
C LEU A 6 7.91 12.24 -28.06
N GLN A 7 8.81 12.52 -29.01
CA GLN A 7 8.43 12.69 -30.42
C GLN A 7 7.76 11.43 -30.96
N ARG A 8 8.34 10.26 -30.72
CA ARG A 8 7.79 8.98 -31.18
C ARG A 8 6.43 8.71 -30.56
N ARG A 9 6.25 8.99 -29.27
CA ARG A 9 4.98 8.78 -28.55
C ARG A 9 3.87 9.69 -29.07
N CYS A 10 4.16 10.97 -29.28
CA CYS A 10 3.15 11.97 -29.65
C CYS A 10 2.83 11.95 -31.15
N PHE A 11 3.83 11.72 -32.01
CA PHE A 11 3.70 11.92 -33.45
C PHE A 11 3.94 10.66 -34.28
N ASN A 12 4.23 9.51 -33.64
CA ASN A 12 4.52 8.23 -34.30
C ASN A 12 5.69 8.26 -35.30
N VAL A 13 6.53 9.31 -35.27
CA VAL A 13 7.67 9.51 -36.16
C VAL A 13 8.89 9.86 -35.32
N PRO A 14 10.06 9.19 -35.50
CA PRO A 14 11.27 9.58 -34.80
C PRO A 14 11.78 10.93 -35.31
N LEU A 15 12.28 11.78 -34.41
CA LEU A 15 12.92 13.03 -34.79
C LEU A 15 14.28 12.72 -35.43
N GLN A 16 14.55 13.23 -36.63
CA GLN A 16 15.87 13.08 -37.24
C GLN A 16 16.93 13.82 -36.41
N PRO A 17 18.16 13.28 -36.26
CA PRO A 17 19.20 13.89 -35.42
C PRO A 17 19.50 15.35 -35.79
N GLN A 18 19.55 15.66 -37.10
CA GLN A 18 19.79 17.02 -37.56
C GLN A 18 18.65 17.96 -37.17
N ALA A 19 17.39 17.53 -37.32
CA ALA A 19 16.23 18.34 -36.94
C ALA A 19 16.19 18.63 -35.43
N LEU A 20 16.65 17.69 -34.59
CA LEU A 20 16.78 17.92 -33.15
C LEU A 20 17.84 18.98 -32.84
N GLU A 21 19.00 18.93 -33.50
CA GLU A 21 20.05 19.93 -33.31
C GLU A 21 19.62 21.32 -33.82
N ASP A 22 18.85 21.39 -34.91
CA ASP A 22 18.29 22.63 -35.41
C ASP A 22 17.30 23.24 -34.38
N VAL A 23 16.45 22.41 -33.76
CA VAL A 23 15.56 22.85 -32.68
C VAL A 23 16.38 23.37 -31.49
N LYS A 24 17.40 22.63 -31.04
CA LYS A 24 18.28 23.06 -29.95
C LYS A 24 19.01 24.37 -30.28
N ALA A 25 19.46 24.57 -31.52
CA ALA A 25 20.11 25.80 -31.95
C ALA A 25 19.16 27.01 -31.85
N VAL A 26 17.89 26.83 -32.23
CA VAL A 26 16.86 27.87 -32.06
C VAL A 26 16.62 28.17 -30.59
N VAL A 27 16.55 27.15 -29.73
CA VAL A 27 16.37 27.35 -28.28
C VAL A 27 17.55 28.09 -27.68
N ARG A 28 18.80 27.66 -27.92
CA ARG A 28 20.02 28.31 -27.40
C ARG A 28 20.13 29.79 -27.77
N LYS A 29 19.60 30.16 -28.96
CA LYS A 29 19.59 31.55 -29.41
C LYS A 29 18.67 32.46 -28.59
N HIS A 30 17.61 31.92 -28.00
CA HIS A 30 16.57 32.71 -27.32
C HIS A 30 16.57 32.52 -25.79
N ILE A 31 16.88 31.31 -25.32
CA ILE A 31 16.88 30.92 -23.92
C ILE A 31 18.29 30.42 -23.58
N PRO A 32 19.14 31.22 -22.89
CA PRO A 32 20.52 30.86 -22.59
C PRO A 32 20.68 29.54 -21.84
N ASP A 33 19.73 29.22 -20.95
CA ASP A 33 19.63 27.99 -20.14
C ASP A 33 18.65 26.96 -20.75
N GLY A 34 18.21 27.17 -22.00
CA GLY A 34 17.16 26.37 -22.64
C GLY A 34 17.62 24.98 -23.11
N VAL A 35 18.93 24.75 -23.16
CA VAL A 35 19.54 23.47 -23.54
C VAL A 35 20.69 23.16 -22.60
N SER A 36 20.65 22.00 -21.96
CA SER A 36 21.72 21.46 -21.13
C SER A 36 22.50 20.36 -21.87
N GLN A 37 23.49 19.76 -21.21
CA GLN A 37 24.21 18.60 -21.75
C GLN A 37 23.28 17.39 -21.95
N ASP A 38 22.25 17.26 -21.11
CA ASP A 38 21.32 16.12 -21.10
C ASP A 38 20.15 16.24 -22.07
N GLY A 39 19.91 17.44 -22.62
CA GLY A 39 18.82 17.69 -23.57
C GLY A 39 18.23 19.10 -23.47
N ILE A 40 16.98 19.23 -23.88
CA ILE A 40 16.22 20.48 -23.75
C ILE A 40 15.79 20.63 -22.28
N SER A 41 16.02 21.80 -21.67
CA SER A 41 15.59 22.09 -20.29
C SER A 41 14.08 22.40 -20.23
N LEU A 42 13.51 22.50 -19.03
CA LEU A 42 12.10 22.90 -18.88
C LEU A 42 11.83 24.27 -19.51
N SER A 43 12.71 25.27 -19.29
CA SER A 43 12.56 26.60 -19.90
C SER A 43 12.64 26.53 -21.43
N GLY A 44 13.53 25.71 -21.97
CA GLY A 44 13.59 25.44 -23.41
C GLY A 44 12.35 24.74 -23.96
N PHE A 45 11.81 23.76 -23.24
CA PHE A 45 10.60 23.03 -23.63
C PHE A 45 9.37 23.95 -23.69
N LEU A 46 9.17 24.78 -22.66
CA LEU A 46 8.11 25.79 -22.63
C LEU A 46 8.26 26.82 -23.76
N PHE A 47 9.50 27.23 -24.05
CA PHE A 47 9.79 28.13 -25.17
C PHE A 47 9.42 27.51 -26.52
N ILE A 48 9.73 26.22 -26.75
CA ILE A 48 9.36 25.52 -27.99
C ILE A 48 7.84 25.54 -28.19
N HIS A 49 7.06 25.22 -27.15
CA HIS A 49 5.60 25.24 -27.23
C HIS A 49 5.06 26.66 -27.44
N THR A 50 5.66 27.67 -26.80
CA THR A 50 5.34 29.09 -27.04
C THR A 50 5.56 29.47 -28.51
N LEU A 51 6.69 29.05 -29.09
CA LEU A 51 7.03 29.31 -30.49
C LEU A 51 6.05 28.64 -31.46
N PHE A 52 5.59 27.41 -31.18
CA PHE A 52 4.58 26.74 -32.00
C PHE A 52 3.26 27.51 -31.99
N ILE A 53 2.81 27.97 -30.82
CA ILE A 53 1.56 28.73 -30.69
C ILE A 53 1.66 30.06 -31.46
N GLN A 54 2.74 30.82 -31.27
CA GLN A 54 2.95 32.11 -31.96
C GLN A 54 3.01 31.99 -33.48
N ARG A 55 3.47 30.85 -34.00
CA ARG A 55 3.53 30.57 -35.45
C ARG A 55 2.24 29.96 -36.01
N GLY A 56 1.16 29.95 -35.24
CA GLY A 56 -0.13 29.38 -35.64
C GLY A 56 -0.16 27.85 -35.72
N ARG A 57 0.82 27.16 -35.14
CA ARG A 57 0.95 25.68 -35.11
C ARG A 57 0.56 25.11 -33.75
N HIS A 58 -0.50 25.66 -33.14
CA HIS A 58 -0.96 25.28 -31.80
C HIS A 58 -1.42 23.81 -31.71
N GLU A 59 -1.89 23.22 -32.81
CA GLU A 59 -2.24 21.79 -32.88
C GLU A 59 -1.09 20.86 -32.48
N THR A 60 0.17 21.26 -32.69
CA THR A 60 1.32 20.49 -32.20
C THR A 60 1.34 20.41 -30.67
N THR A 61 1.05 21.52 -29.99
CA THR A 61 0.94 21.56 -28.52
C THR A 61 -0.25 20.75 -28.04
N TRP A 62 -1.42 20.90 -28.69
CA TRP A 62 -2.60 20.11 -28.35
C TRP A 62 -2.43 18.61 -28.56
N THR A 63 -1.70 18.20 -29.60
CA THR A 63 -1.38 16.78 -29.83
C THR A 63 -0.60 16.20 -28.65
N VAL A 64 0.37 16.94 -28.11
CA VAL A 64 1.11 16.51 -26.92
C VAL A 64 0.18 16.46 -25.71
N LEU A 65 -0.58 17.52 -25.41
CA LEU A 65 -1.50 17.57 -24.27
C LEU A 65 -2.50 16.39 -24.29
N ARG A 66 -3.18 16.17 -25.41
CA ARG A 66 -4.13 15.06 -25.59
C ARG A 66 -3.47 13.70 -25.46
N LYS A 67 -2.21 13.54 -25.90
CA LYS A 67 -1.46 12.29 -25.74
C LYS A 67 -1.20 11.95 -24.26
N PHE A 68 -1.09 12.97 -23.42
CA PHE A 68 -0.89 12.84 -21.97
C PHE A 68 -2.20 12.96 -21.17
N GLY A 69 -3.34 12.81 -21.83
CA GLY A 69 -4.64 12.67 -21.17
C GLY A 69 -5.38 13.98 -20.91
N TYR A 70 -4.85 15.13 -21.33
CA TYR A 70 -5.51 16.43 -21.14
C TYR A 70 -6.63 16.65 -22.16
N ASP A 71 -7.71 17.28 -21.69
CA ASP A 71 -8.85 17.72 -22.49
C ASP A 71 -8.69 19.17 -22.98
N ASP A 72 -9.72 19.72 -23.62
CA ASP A 72 -9.70 21.09 -24.16
C ASP A 72 -9.76 22.17 -23.06
N ASN A 73 -10.07 21.81 -21.81
CA ASN A 73 -10.02 22.70 -20.63
C ASN A 73 -8.68 22.64 -19.89
N LEU A 74 -7.74 21.80 -20.35
CA LEU A 74 -6.48 21.49 -19.69
C LEU A 74 -6.64 20.73 -18.37
N ASP A 75 -7.74 19.99 -18.24
CA ASP A 75 -7.95 19.03 -17.17
C ASP A 75 -7.61 17.61 -17.66
N LEU A 76 -7.16 16.75 -16.75
CA LEU A 76 -6.97 15.34 -17.09
C LEU A 76 -8.33 14.65 -17.19
N ASN A 77 -8.57 13.98 -18.32
CA ASN A 77 -9.83 13.30 -18.60
C ASN A 77 -10.17 12.25 -17.52
N ASP A 78 -11.44 12.17 -17.13
CA ASP A 78 -11.92 11.18 -16.16
C ASP A 78 -11.55 9.75 -16.54
N TYR A 79 -11.66 9.38 -17.83
CA TYR A 79 -11.28 8.05 -18.31
C TYR A 79 -9.76 7.79 -18.26
N TYR A 80 -8.95 8.85 -18.25
CA TYR A 80 -7.52 8.75 -18.04
C TYR A 80 -7.21 8.54 -16.55
N LEU A 81 -7.95 9.15 -15.62
CA LEU A 81 -7.70 9.00 -14.17
C LEU A 81 -8.36 7.75 -13.58
N TRP A 82 -9.60 7.47 -13.96
CA TRP A 82 -10.47 6.45 -13.38
C TRP A 82 -10.92 5.45 -14.46
N PRO A 83 -10.03 4.53 -14.87
CA PRO A 83 -10.40 3.50 -15.82
C PRO A 83 -11.48 2.58 -15.24
N GLN A 84 -12.29 1.98 -16.11
CA GLN A 84 -13.29 1.00 -15.72
C GLN A 84 -12.61 -0.23 -15.11
N LEU A 85 -12.89 -0.48 -13.83
CA LEU A 85 -12.35 -1.60 -13.07
C LEU A 85 -13.48 -2.30 -12.31
N GLU A 86 -13.96 -3.41 -12.85
CA GLU A 86 -15.01 -4.21 -12.22
C GLU A 86 -14.39 -5.29 -11.33
N ILE A 87 -14.62 -5.20 -10.01
CA ILE A 87 -14.09 -6.16 -9.04
C ILE A 87 -15.23 -7.07 -8.57
N PRO A 88 -15.24 -8.36 -8.96
CA PRO A 88 -16.30 -9.27 -8.54
C PRO A 88 -16.31 -9.51 -7.02
N PRO A 89 -17.48 -9.81 -6.43
CA PRO A 89 -17.56 -10.11 -5.00
C PRO A 89 -16.68 -11.28 -4.58
N GLY A 90 -15.88 -11.05 -3.54
CA GLY A 90 -14.95 -12.05 -3.00
C GLY A 90 -13.62 -12.16 -3.76
N CYS A 91 -13.36 -11.29 -4.74
CA CYS A 91 -12.03 -11.06 -5.30
C CYS A 91 -11.30 -9.95 -4.51
N SER A 92 -10.00 -9.80 -4.78
CA SER A 92 -9.16 -8.68 -4.30
C SER A 92 -8.36 -8.10 -5.46
N THR A 93 -7.77 -6.93 -5.24
CA THR A 93 -6.89 -6.25 -6.19
C THR A 93 -5.46 -6.25 -5.66
N GLU A 94 -4.52 -6.69 -6.49
CA GLU A 94 -3.09 -6.72 -6.20
C GLU A 94 -2.33 -5.98 -7.31
N LEU A 95 -1.09 -5.55 -7.03
CA LEU A 95 -0.22 -4.99 -8.07
C LEU A 95 0.33 -6.12 -8.95
N THR A 96 0.38 -5.90 -10.26
CA THR A 96 1.09 -6.78 -11.18
C THR A 96 2.60 -6.55 -11.08
N HIS A 97 3.39 -7.45 -11.69
CA HIS A 97 4.82 -7.24 -11.83
C HIS A 97 5.16 -5.90 -12.51
N GLN A 98 4.36 -5.47 -13.48
CA GLN A 98 4.53 -4.17 -14.15
C GLN A 98 4.24 -3.00 -13.20
N GLY A 99 3.19 -3.11 -12.38
CA GLY A 99 2.88 -2.11 -11.35
C GLY A 99 4.01 -1.98 -10.32
N PHE A 100 4.52 -3.10 -9.81
CA PHE A 100 5.67 -3.10 -8.91
C PHE A 100 6.91 -2.49 -9.56
N HIS A 101 7.25 -2.91 -10.77
CA HIS A 101 8.41 -2.37 -11.50
C HIS A 101 8.31 -0.85 -11.65
N PHE A 102 7.15 -0.33 -12.04
CA PHE A 102 6.94 1.11 -12.15
C PHE A 102 7.17 1.85 -10.83
N PHE A 103 6.56 1.38 -9.74
CA PHE A 103 6.73 2.01 -8.43
C PHE A 103 8.18 1.92 -7.92
N ILE A 104 8.88 0.81 -8.19
CA ILE A 104 10.32 0.69 -7.88
C ILE A 104 11.13 1.73 -8.67
N THR A 105 10.91 1.85 -9.99
CA THR A 105 11.58 2.85 -10.82
C THR A 105 11.29 4.28 -10.35
N MET A 106 10.06 4.54 -9.92
CA MET A 106 9.68 5.84 -9.36
C MET A 106 10.39 6.10 -8.04
N PHE A 107 10.46 5.13 -7.14
CA PHE A 107 11.23 5.27 -5.89
C PHE A 107 12.69 5.60 -6.18
N GLU A 108 13.36 4.77 -6.98
CA GLU A 108 14.80 4.90 -7.31
C GLU A 108 15.13 6.21 -8.05
N LYS A 109 14.15 6.79 -8.75
CA LYS A 109 14.32 8.09 -9.41
C LYS A 109 14.40 9.26 -8.42
N TYR A 110 13.73 9.16 -7.27
CA TYR A 110 13.62 10.25 -6.30
C TYR A 110 14.39 10.00 -4.99
N ASP A 111 14.90 8.79 -4.78
CA ASP A 111 15.95 8.47 -3.80
C ASP A 111 17.29 9.04 -4.32
N GLU A 112 17.51 10.34 -4.10
CA GLU A 112 18.61 11.10 -4.70
C GLU A 112 19.94 10.79 -4.01
N ASP A 113 19.91 10.49 -2.71
CA ASP A 113 21.08 10.14 -1.91
C ASP A 113 21.35 8.62 -1.84
N ALA A 114 20.47 7.81 -2.44
CA ALA A 114 20.56 6.35 -2.54
C ALA A 114 20.60 5.65 -1.16
N ASP A 115 19.93 6.22 -0.17
CA ASP A 115 19.84 5.68 1.18
C ASP A 115 18.73 4.61 1.35
N SER A 116 18.02 4.28 0.25
CA SER A 116 16.87 3.37 0.23
C SER A 116 15.69 3.84 1.09
N CYS A 117 15.61 5.13 1.34
CA CYS A 117 14.52 5.82 2.00
C CYS A 117 14.04 7.01 1.15
N LEU A 118 12.89 7.58 1.52
CA LEU A 118 12.41 8.85 0.99
C LEU A 118 12.32 9.85 2.13
N SER A 119 13.21 10.82 2.12
CA SER A 119 13.11 12.00 2.97
C SER A 119 11.84 12.80 2.65
N PRO A 120 11.39 13.71 3.54
CA PRO A 120 10.23 14.56 3.28
C PRO A 120 10.35 15.42 2.01
N THR A 121 11.58 15.79 1.63
CA THR A 121 11.84 16.58 0.42
C THR A 121 11.71 15.71 -0.82
N GLU A 122 12.32 14.53 -0.82
CA GLU A 122 12.23 13.58 -1.94
C GLU A 122 10.80 13.10 -2.16
N LEU A 123 10.06 12.83 -1.08
CA LEU A 123 8.65 12.46 -1.16
C LEU A 123 7.81 13.57 -1.80
N ARG A 124 8.08 14.84 -1.45
CA ARG A 124 7.41 16.00 -2.07
C ARG A 124 7.77 16.11 -3.56
N ASN A 125 9.03 15.87 -3.91
CA ASN A 125 9.49 15.89 -5.29
C ASN A 125 8.84 14.76 -6.11
N LEU A 126 8.69 13.56 -5.53
CA LEU A 126 8.05 12.40 -6.15
C LEU A 126 6.59 12.71 -6.53
N PHE A 127 5.85 13.32 -5.62
CA PHE A 127 4.44 13.69 -5.83
C PHE A 127 4.25 15.08 -6.44
N SER A 128 5.30 15.74 -6.94
CA SER A 128 5.21 17.10 -7.50
C SER A 128 4.33 17.21 -8.75
N THR A 129 4.10 16.10 -9.46
CA THR A 129 3.18 16.02 -10.61
C THR A 129 1.75 15.64 -10.23
N CYS A 130 1.51 15.32 -8.96
CA CYS A 130 0.18 15.03 -8.44
C CYS A 130 -0.49 16.34 -7.95
N PRO A 131 -1.82 16.46 -8.07
CA PRO A 131 -2.53 17.63 -7.56
C PRO A 131 -2.43 17.75 -6.03
N VAL A 132 -2.39 16.60 -5.34
CA VAL A 132 -2.28 16.49 -3.88
C VAL A 132 -1.41 15.28 -3.52
N ILE A 133 -0.62 15.40 -2.46
CA ILE A 133 0.13 14.27 -1.89
C ILE A 133 -0.87 13.26 -1.30
N PRO A 134 -0.85 11.97 -1.72
CA PRO A 134 -1.85 10.99 -1.29
C PRO A 134 -1.73 10.58 0.17
N TRP A 135 -0.58 10.84 0.77
CA TRP A 135 -0.13 10.26 2.02
C TRP A 135 -0.11 11.31 3.13
N GLY A 136 -0.94 11.07 4.15
CA GLY A 136 -0.94 11.83 5.38
C GLY A 136 0.19 11.42 6.33
N PRO A 137 0.30 12.10 7.48
CA PRO A 137 1.31 11.79 8.50
C PRO A 137 1.12 10.41 9.15
N ASP A 138 -0.05 9.78 8.97
CA ASP A 138 -0.38 8.44 9.44
C ASP A 138 0.30 7.32 8.63
N VAL A 139 0.71 7.61 7.38
CA VAL A 139 1.41 6.63 6.53
C VAL A 139 2.72 6.20 7.16
N ASN A 140 3.48 7.12 7.74
CA ASN A 140 4.71 6.80 8.48
C ASN A 140 4.47 5.85 9.66
N ASN A 141 3.23 5.69 10.13
CA ASN A 141 2.86 4.72 11.16
C ASN A 141 2.13 3.47 10.65
N THR A 142 1.90 3.39 9.34
CA THR A 142 1.23 2.28 8.67
C THR A 142 2.23 1.28 8.06
N ILE A 143 3.42 1.74 7.74
CA ILE A 143 4.43 1.01 6.97
C ILE A 143 5.82 1.16 7.58
N GLU A 144 6.78 0.42 7.04
CA GLU A 144 8.17 0.46 7.48
C GLU A 144 8.82 1.83 7.26
N THR A 145 9.54 2.31 8.28
CA THR A 145 10.33 3.54 8.23
C THR A 145 11.69 3.30 8.85
N ASN A 146 12.69 4.09 8.45
CA ASN A 146 14.00 4.08 9.09
C ASN A 146 13.95 4.75 10.49
N GLU A 147 15.11 4.84 11.15
CA GLU A 147 15.25 5.44 12.49
C GLU A 147 14.86 6.93 12.56
N GLN A 148 14.92 7.64 11.42
CA GLN A 148 14.52 9.04 11.29
C GLN A 148 13.03 9.21 10.97
N GLY A 149 12.30 8.10 10.79
CA GLY A 149 10.89 8.09 10.40
C GLY A 149 10.67 8.28 8.90
N TRP A 150 11.71 8.20 8.07
CA TRP A 150 11.59 8.28 6.61
C TRP A 150 11.11 6.95 6.04
N ILE A 151 10.33 7.01 4.96
CA ILE A 151 9.70 5.84 4.36
C ILE A 151 10.77 5.00 3.66
N THR A 152 10.96 3.73 4.02
CA THR A 152 11.91 2.85 3.33
C THR A 152 11.37 2.41 1.98
N LYS A 153 12.20 1.87 1.09
CA LYS A 153 11.76 1.25 -0.18
C LYS A 153 10.67 0.20 0.04
N GLU A 154 10.86 -0.66 1.05
CA GLU A 154 9.89 -1.70 1.41
C GLU A 154 8.59 -1.10 1.95
N GLY A 155 8.69 -0.07 2.79
CA GLY A 155 7.54 0.68 3.28
C GLY A 155 6.76 1.36 2.15
N TYR A 156 7.45 2.01 1.21
CA TYR A 156 6.87 2.63 0.02
C TYR A 156 6.05 1.64 -0.81
N LEU A 157 6.61 0.45 -1.08
CA LEU A 157 5.90 -0.60 -1.81
C LEU A 157 4.73 -1.15 -1.00
N ALA A 158 4.89 -1.36 0.30
CA ALA A 158 3.82 -1.82 1.19
C ALA A 158 2.64 -0.83 1.23
N GLN A 159 2.91 0.48 1.15
CA GLN A 159 1.86 1.51 1.10
C GLN A 159 1.07 1.45 -0.21
N TRP A 160 1.73 1.23 -1.35
CA TRP A 160 1.04 1.03 -2.63
C TRP A 160 0.25 -0.27 -2.67
N VAL A 161 0.77 -1.35 -2.09
CA VAL A 161 0.02 -2.61 -1.92
C VAL A 161 -1.24 -2.39 -1.09
N LEU A 162 -1.11 -1.70 0.06
CA LEU A 162 -2.23 -1.39 0.94
C LEU A 162 -3.29 -0.54 0.21
N THR A 163 -2.85 0.53 -0.46
CA THR A 163 -3.74 1.41 -1.23
C THR A 163 -4.47 0.63 -2.31
N THR A 164 -3.78 -0.26 -3.03
CA THR A 164 -4.36 -1.08 -4.11
C THR A 164 -5.41 -2.06 -3.60
N CYS A 165 -5.23 -2.62 -2.41
CA CYS A 165 -6.21 -3.51 -1.81
C CYS A 165 -7.44 -2.79 -1.25
N LEU A 166 -7.27 -1.57 -0.73
CA LEU A 166 -8.35 -0.81 -0.08
C LEU A 166 -9.11 0.10 -1.05
N ASP A 167 -8.40 0.75 -1.97
CA ASP A 167 -8.92 1.73 -2.93
C ASP A 167 -8.14 1.62 -4.27
N PRO A 168 -8.45 0.60 -5.09
CA PRO A 168 -7.76 0.39 -6.35
C PRO A 168 -7.97 1.51 -7.38
N GLN A 169 -9.08 2.25 -7.27
CA GLN A 169 -9.32 3.42 -8.12
C GLN A 169 -8.33 4.55 -7.79
N ARG A 170 -8.05 4.79 -6.50
CA ARG A 170 -6.99 5.72 -6.10
C ARG A 170 -5.61 5.27 -6.58
N THR A 171 -5.31 3.96 -6.55
CA THR A 171 -4.05 3.49 -7.16
C THR A 171 -4.01 3.81 -8.66
N ALA A 172 -5.09 3.56 -9.41
CA ALA A 172 -5.14 3.87 -10.84
C ALA A 172 -4.97 5.38 -11.12
N GLU A 173 -5.62 6.23 -10.33
CA GLU A 173 -5.51 7.68 -10.42
C GLU A 173 -4.05 8.15 -10.22
N TYR A 174 -3.38 7.66 -9.17
CA TYR A 174 -1.99 8.05 -8.92
C TYR A 174 -1.00 7.44 -9.90
N LEU A 175 -1.25 6.24 -10.43
CA LEU A 175 -0.49 5.72 -11.57
C LEU A 175 -0.59 6.67 -12.77
N ALA A 176 -1.75 7.28 -13.01
CA ALA A 176 -1.96 8.28 -14.05
C ALA A 176 -1.10 9.53 -13.82
N TYR A 177 -1.17 10.12 -12.62
CA TYR A 177 -0.42 11.34 -12.26
C TYR A 177 1.09 11.16 -12.27
N LEU A 178 1.56 9.97 -11.87
CA LEU A 178 2.98 9.63 -11.86
C LEU A 178 3.51 9.25 -13.26
N GLY A 179 2.62 9.11 -14.25
CA GLY A 179 2.99 8.88 -15.64
C GLY A 179 3.14 7.41 -16.03
N TYR A 180 2.45 6.48 -15.37
CA TYR A 180 2.46 5.06 -15.77
C TYR A 180 2.04 4.87 -17.25
N MET A 181 1.08 5.66 -17.72
CA MET A 181 0.60 5.62 -19.10
C MET A 181 1.56 6.20 -20.16
N TYR A 182 2.76 6.61 -19.73
CA TYR A 182 3.79 7.06 -20.66
C TYR A 182 4.23 5.88 -21.54
N ASP A 183 4.51 4.74 -20.90
CA ASP A 183 4.96 3.51 -21.54
C ASP A 183 3.86 2.43 -21.67
N HIS A 184 2.69 2.66 -21.06
CA HIS A 184 1.57 1.72 -21.04
C HIS A 184 0.27 2.34 -21.58
N ASP A 185 -0.62 1.50 -22.12
CA ASP A 185 -1.89 1.98 -22.70
C ASP A 185 -2.98 2.24 -21.64
N SER A 186 -2.90 1.63 -20.47
CA SER A 186 -3.87 1.82 -19.37
C SER A 186 -3.26 1.42 -18.03
N GLN A 187 -3.64 2.10 -16.94
CA GLN A 187 -3.25 1.75 -15.57
C GLN A 187 -3.78 0.40 -15.12
N VAL A 188 -4.83 -0.11 -15.78
CA VAL A 188 -5.39 -1.43 -15.46
C VAL A 188 -4.35 -2.53 -15.64
N SER A 189 -3.35 -2.37 -16.52
CA SER A 189 -2.26 -3.36 -16.65
C SER A 189 -1.34 -3.44 -15.42
N ALA A 190 -1.36 -2.42 -14.55
CA ALA A 190 -0.67 -2.45 -13.26
C ALA A 190 -1.45 -3.21 -12.19
N LEU A 191 -2.73 -3.54 -12.43
CA LEU A 191 -3.65 -4.09 -11.44
C LEU A 191 -4.06 -5.52 -11.82
N HIS A 192 -3.97 -6.42 -10.85
CA HIS A 192 -4.42 -7.81 -10.96
C HIS A 192 -5.64 -8.03 -10.08
N ILE A 193 -6.78 -8.37 -10.70
CA ILE A 193 -7.95 -8.85 -9.96
C ILE A 193 -7.77 -10.36 -9.71
N THR A 194 -7.70 -10.72 -8.44
CA THR A 194 -7.54 -12.11 -8.01
C THR A 194 -8.83 -12.89 -8.26
N ARG A 195 -8.73 -14.23 -8.28
CA ARG A 195 -9.92 -15.08 -8.34
C ARG A 195 -10.67 -15.08 -7.01
N SER A 196 -11.93 -15.50 -7.02
CA SER A 196 -12.77 -15.52 -5.82
C SER A 196 -12.18 -16.38 -4.69
N ARG A 197 -12.18 -15.85 -3.47
CA ARG A 197 -11.77 -16.55 -2.24
C ARG A 197 -12.52 -17.88 -2.03
N LYS A 198 -13.78 -17.97 -2.45
CA LYS A 198 -14.57 -19.22 -2.38
C LYS A 198 -13.92 -20.35 -3.20
N LEU A 199 -13.33 -20.00 -4.35
CA LEU A 199 -12.64 -20.95 -5.20
C LEU A 199 -11.29 -21.36 -4.59
N ASP A 200 -10.56 -20.42 -3.99
CA ASP A 200 -9.31 -20.71 -3.26
C ASP A 200 -9.55 -21.72 -2.12
N LEU A 201 -10.59 -21.50 -1.30
CA LEU A 201 -10.96 -22.41 -0.21
C LEU A 201 -11.37 -23.79 -0.74
N LYS A 202 -12.12 -23.85 -1.85
CA LYS A 202 -12.53 -25.11 -2.47
C LYS A 202 -11.33 -25.91 -3.00
N LEU A 203 -10.35 -25.22 -3.58
CA LEU A 203 -9.15 -25.83 -4.15
C LEU A 203 -8.02 -26.02 -3.13
N LYS A 204 -8.14 -25.44 -1.92
CA LYS A 204 -7.09 -25.39 -0.90
C LYS A 204 -5.76 -24.87 -1.44
N GLN A 205 -5.84 -23.90 -2.32
CA GLN A 205 -4.69 -23.28 -2.97
C GLN A 205 -5.04 -21.82 -3.27
N THR A 206 -4.10 -20.92 -3.07
CA THR A 206 -4.22 -19.52 -3.49
C THR A 206 -2.96 -19.08 -4.22
N THR A 207 -3.13 -18.22 -5.22
CA THR A 207 -2.03 -17.52 -5.90
C THR A 207 -1.84 -16.10 -5.35
N ARG A 208 -2.68 -15.70 -4.39
CA ARG A 208 -2.64 -14.37 -3.78
C ARG A 208 -1.31 -14.13 -3.09
N THR A 209 -0.89 -12.86 -3.14
CA THR A 209 0.32 -12.40 -2.48
C THR A 209 0.01 -11.50 -1.29
N VAL A 210 -1.20 -10.97 -1.21
CA VAL A 210 -1.62 -10.04 -0.16
C VAL A 210 -2.74 -10.64 0.69
N PHE A 211 -2.51 -10.70 2.01
CA PHE A 211 -3.47 -11.26 2.97
C PHE A 211 -3.86 -10.24 4.03
N GLN A 212 -5.17 -10.16 4.30
CA GLN A 212 -5.71 -9.29 5.33
C GLN A 212 -6.00 -10.08 6.62
N CYS A 213 -5.48 -9.58 7.73
CA CYS A 213 -5.75 -10.06 9.07
C CYS A 213 -6.52 -9.02 9.87
N ASN A 214 -7.70 -9.38 10.36
CA ASN A 214 -8.46 -8.51 11.25
C ASN A 214 -8.07 -8.77 12.70
N VAL A 215 -7.65 -7.72 13.39
CA VAL A 215 -7.17 -7.75 14.77
C VAL A 215 -8.29 -7.22 15.66
N ILE A 216 -8.88 -8.11 16.45
CA ILE A 216 -10.09 -7.85 17.22
C ILE A 216 -9.81 -8.14 18.70
N GLY A 217 -10.26 -7.26 19.58
CA GLY A 217 -10.08 -7.42 21.02
C GLY A 217 -10.57 -6.20 21.79
N PRO A 218 -10.79 -6.33 23.11
CA PRO A 218 -11.32 -5.24 23.92
C PRO A 218 -10.33 -4.06 24.00
N LYS A 219 -10.80 -2.90 24.48
CA LYS A 219 -9.95 -1.73 24.67
C LYS A 219 -8.83 -2.04 25.68
N GLY A 220 -7.59 -1.62 25.35
CA GLY A 220 -6.44 -1.73 26.26
C GLY A 220 -5.66 -3.05 26.22
N VAL A 221 -6.05 -4.03 25.38
CA VAL A 221 -5.31 -5.29 25.22
C VAL A 221 -3.98 -5.16 24.48
N GLY A 222 -3.79 -4.04 23.76
CA GLY A 222 -2.57 -3.78 22.99
C GLY A 222 -2.68 -4.05 21.49
N LYS A 223 -3.87 -3.91 20.89
CA LYS A 223 -4.10 -4.07 19.44
C LYS A 223 -3.15 -3.20 18.61
N THR A 224 -3.11 -1.89 18.88
CA THR A 224 -2.24 -0.96 18.17
C THR A 224 -0.76 -1.33 18.29
N LEU A 225 -0.32 -1.75 19.48
CA LEU A 225 1.05 -2.20 19.69
C LEU A 225 1.34 -3.51 18.92
N PHE A 226 0.36 -4.41 18.82
CA PHE A 226 0.46 -5.62 18.01
C PHE A 226 0.56 -5.30 16.52
N LEU A 227 -0.13 -4.27 16.02
CA LEU A 227 0.03 -3.77 14.66
C LEU A 227 1.46 -3.25 14.45
N GLN A 228 1.91 -2.35 15.31
CA GLN A 228 3.26 -1.75 15.24
C GLN A 228 4.39 -2.78 15.39
N GLY A 229 4.13 -3.91 16.04
CA GLY A 229 5.10 -5.01 16.12
C GLY A 229 5.42 -5.64 14.76
N LEU A 230 4.53 -5.56 13.76
CA LEU A 230 4.81 -5.99 12.39
C LEU A 230 5.87 -5.10 11.70
N LEU A 231 6.01 -3.86 12.18
CA LEU A 231 7.00 -2.88 11.74
C LEU A 231 8.23 -2.86 12.66
N GLU A 232 8.36 -3.84 13.56
CA GLU A 232 9.46 -3.96 14.52
C GLU A 232 9.61 -2.79 15.49
N ARG A 233 8.48 -2.16 15.82
CA ARG A 233 8.46 -1.03 16.76
C ARG A 233 8.17 -1.51 18.17
N SER A 234 9.07 -1.16 19.08
CA SER A 234 8.94 -1.47 20.51
C SER A 234 7.89 -0.59 21.20
N LEU A 235 7.41 -1.01 22.38
CA LEU A 235 6.54 -0.19 23.22
C LEU A 235 7.09 1.22 23.48
N LYS A 236 8.41 1.34 23.70
CA LYS A 236 9.07 2.63 23.96
C LYS A 236 8.94 3.59 22.78
N TYR A 237 9.12 3.06 21.56
CA TYR A 237 8.95 3.84 20.34
C TYR A 237 7.49 4.22 20.14
N VAL A 238 6.56 3.27 20.25
CA VAL A 238 5.12 3.56 20.06
C VAL A 238 4.60 4.59 21.05
N ALA A 239 5.16 4.65 22.26
CA ALA A 239 4.81 5.65 23.26
C ALA A 239 5.21 7.09 22.89
N THR A 240 6.14 7.31 21.95
CA THR A 240 6.51 8.65 21.46
C THR A 240 5.61 9.13 20.32
N LEU A 241 4.83 8.24 19.71
CA LEU A 241 3.97 8.56 18.57
C LEU A 241 2.72 9.33 19.00
N SER A 242 2.32 10.31 18.17
CA SER A 242 1.04 10.98 18.33
C SER A 242 -0.12 10.04 18.00
N LYS A 243 -1.11 9.95 18.90
CA LYS A 243 -2.32 9.15 18.68
C LYS A 243 -3.11 9.60 17.45
N GLU A 244 -3.02 10.88 17.08
CA GLU A 244 -3.69 11.44 15.90
C GLU A 244 -3.08 10.94 14.58
N HIS A 245 -1.83 10.48 14.61
CA HIS A 245 -1.13 9.93 13.46
C HIS A 245 -1.14 8.40 13.45
N MET A 246 -1.96 7.76 14.29
CA MET A 246 -2.06 6.31 14.32
C MET A 246 -3.09 5.83 13.30
N SER A 247 -2.64 4.99 12.37
CA SER A 247 -3.49 4.29 11.43
C SER A 247 -4.14 3.06 12.06
N LYS A 248 -5.33 2.71 11.57
CA LYS A 248 -5.98 1.43 11.87
C LYS A 248 -5.37 0.28 11.06
N TYR A 249 -4.47 0.58 10.14
CA TYR A 249 -3.82 -0.39 9.30
C TYR A 249 -2.33 -0.46 9.56
N THR A 250 -1.76 -1.63 9.30
CA THR A 250 -0.32 -1.80 9.16
C THR A 250 -0.06 -2.81 8.06
N CYS A 251 0.87 -2.52 7.16
CA CYS A 251 1.22 -3.41 6.05
C CYS A 251 2.73 -3.62 6.01
N ASN A 252 3.17 -4.87 5.92
CA ASN A 252 4.57 -5.18 5.66
C ASN A 252 4.73 -6.47 4.85
N ARG A 253 5.89 -6.60 4.19
CA ARG A 253 6.32 -7.81 3.50
C ARG A 253 6.92 -8.82 4.48
N LEU A 254 6.64 -10.09 4.27
CA LEU A 254 7.24 -11.20 5.02
C LEU A 254 7.38 -12.45 4.14
N GLN A 255 8.27 -13.35 4.52
CA GLN A 255 8.48 -14.62 3.82
C GLN A 255 7.69 -15.75 4.45
N VAL A 256 6.83 -16.39 3.65
CA VAL A 256 6.08 -17.59 4.02
C VAL A 256 6.58 -18.75 3.16
N TYR A 257 7.29 -19.70 3.79
CA TYR A 257 7.91 -20.86 3.10
C TYR A 257 8.75 -20.48 1.87
N GLY A 258 9.53 -19.39 1.97
CA GLY A 258 10.39 -18.88 0.89
C GLY A 258 9.67 -18.06 -0.17
N GLN A 259 8.37 -17.79 -0.02
CA GLN A 259 7.62 -16.87 -0.89
C GLN A 259 7.39 -15.54 -0.19
N ASP A 260 7.70 -14.44 -0.87
CA ASP A 260 7.35 -13.10 -0.41
C ASP A 260 5.83 -12.92 -0.45
N LYS A 261 5.25 -12.53 0.67
CA LYS A 261 3.83 -12.19 0.84
C LYS A 261 3.72 -10.85 1.58
N TYR A 262 2.60 -10.17 1.41
CA TYR A 262 2.24 -8.99 2.19
C TYR A 262 1.17 -9.34 3.21
N LEU A 263 1.37 -8.92 4.45
CA LEU A 263 0.38 -9.03 5.52
C LEU A 263 -0.15 -7.63 5.87
N MET A 264 -1.45 -7.45 5.69
CA MET A 264 -2.18 -6.26 6.10
C MET A 264 -2.90 -6.56 7.41
N LEU A 265 -2.51 -5.91 8.49
CA LEU A 265 -3.22 -5.94 9.76
C LEU A 265 -4.23 -4.80 9.79
N HIS A 266 -5.45 -5.09 10.20
CA HIS A 266 -6.52 -4.10 10.39
C HIS A 266 -7.05 -4.16 11.82
N GLU A 267 -6.83 -3.10 12.59
CA GLU A 267 -7.38 -2.95 13.93
C GLU A 267 -8.88 -2.64 13.86
N ILE A 268 -9.70 -3.56 14.39
CA ILE A 268 -11.15 -3.39 14.47
C ILE A 268 -11.54 -2.90 15.87
N ASP A 269 -12.20 -1.74 15.90
CA ASP A 269 -12.81 -1.19 17.11
C ASP A 269 -14.21 -1.75 17.27
N VAL A 270 -14.37 -2.75 18.13
CA VAL A 270 -15.70 -3.21 18.54
C VAL A 270 -16.24 -2.17 19.52
N GLY A 271 -17.06 -1.26 19.00
CA GLY A 271 -17.73 -0.22 19.78
C GLY A 271 -18.74 -0.77 20.80
N LEU A 272 -19.56 0.12 21.36
CA LEU A 272 -20.56 -0.23 22.41
C LEU A 272 -21.62 -1.25 21.98
N SER A 273 -21.81 -1.49 20.69
CA SER A 273 -22.86 -2.37 20.16
C SER A 273 -22.47 -3.84 20.06
N ASP A 274 -21.21 -4.22 20.34
CA ASP A 274 -20.71 -5.60 20.19
C ASP A 274 -21.13 -6.25 18.85
N SER A 275 -21.20 -5.44 17.78
CA SER A 275 -21.67 -5.85 16.46
C SER A 275 -20.59 -5.56 15.43
N LEU A 276 -20.06 -6.61 14.83
CA LEU A 276 -19.12 -6.54 13.71
C LEU A 276 -19.90 -6.50 12.40
N THR A 277 -19.65 -5.51 11.55
CA THR A 277 -20.30 -5.40 10.24
C THR A 277 -19.82 -6.50 9.29
N SER A 278 -20.61 -6.81 8.27
CA SER A 278 -20.23 -7.81 7.25
C SER A 278 -18.92 -7.44 6.53
N SER A 279 -18.64 -6.15 6.34
CA SER A 279 -17.41 -5.62 5.75
C SER A 279 -16.21 -5.77 6.67
N GLU A 280 -16.35 -5.50 7.97
CA GLU A 280 -15.29 -5.71 8.98
C GLU A 280 -14.96 -7.19 9.22
N MET A 281 -15.74 -8.09 8.64
CA MET A 281 -15.52 -9.54 8.74
C MET A 281 -14.98 -10.15 7.44
N MET A 282 -14.73 -9.34 6.40
CA MET A 282 -14.07 -9.76 5.17
C MET A 282 -12.56 -9.75 5.36
N CYS A 283 -11.99 -10.89 5.72
CA CYS A 283 -10.54 -11.07 5.90
C CYS A 283 -10.12 -12.50 5.53
N ASP A 284 -8.82 -12.74 5.54
CA ASP A 284 -8.22 -14.04 5.26
C ASP A 284 -7.86 -14.79 6.55
N VAL A 285 -7.70 -14.07 7.66
CA VAL A 285 -7.44 -14.62 9.00
C VAL A 285 -7.92 -13.63 10.07
N ILE A 286 -8.38 -14.15 11.20
CA ILE A 286 -8.80 -13.34 12.35
C ILE A 286 -7.87 -13.57 13.53
N CYS A 287 -7.39 -12.49 14.14
CA CYS A 287 -6.65 -12.52 15.39
C CYS A 287 -7.53 -11.99 16.53
N LEU A 288 -7.83 -12.85 17.51
CA LEU A 288 -8.56 -12.49 18.73
C LEU A 288 -7.57 -12.25 19.86
N LEU A 289 -7.42 -10.98 20.26
CA LEU A 289 -6.45 -10.55 21.25
C LEU A 289 -7.08 -10.42 22.64
N PHE A 290 -6.43 -11.00 23.63
CA PHE A 290 -6.71 -10.78 25.06
C PHE A 290 -5.43 -10.39 25.79
N ASP A 291 -5.58 -9.82 26.98
CA ASP A 291 -4.49 -9.41 27.85
C ASP A 291 -4.29 -10.47 28.94
N VAL A 292 -3.10 -11.07 28.98
CA VAL A 292 -2.80 -12.12 29.98
C VAL A 292 -2.84 -11.61 31.42
N THR A 293 -2.76 -10.30 31.65
CA THR A 293 -2.78 -9.67 32.98
C THR A 293 -4.17 -9.25 33.42
N ASN A 294 -5.14 -9.22 32.50
CA ASN A 294 -6.51 -8.81 32.80
C ASN A 294 -7.47 -9.99 32.67
N PRO A 295 -8.07 -10.45 33.79
CA PRO A 295 -8.84 -11.69 33.81
C PRO A 295 -10.15 -11.63 33.01
N LYS A 296 -10.62 -10.42 32.65
CA LYS A 296 -11.89 -10.20 31.95
C LYS A 296 -11.77 -10.13 30.43
N THR A 297 -10.54 -10.05 29.91
CA THR A 297 -10.36 -9.76 28.48
C THR A 297 -10.58 -10.97 27.59
N PHE A 298 -10.31 -12.19 28.09
CA PHE A 298 -10.54 -13.40 27.31
C PHE A 298 -12.02 -13.70 27.05
N GLU A 299 -12.91 -13.31 27.97
CA GLU A 299 -14.35 -13.46 27.79
C GLU A 299 -14.84 -12.80 26.49
N PHE A 300 -14.29 -11.63 26.16
CA PHE A 300 -14.61 -10.94 24.90
C PHE A 300 -14.24 -11.79 23.67
N CYS A 301 -13.06 -12.41 23.66
CA CYS A 301 -12.62 -13.28 22.57
C CYS A 301 -13.57 -14.48 22.42
N ALA A 302 -13.92 -15.12 23.53
CA ALA A 302 -14.82 -16.28 23.53
C ALA A 302 -16.22 -15.91 23.00
N ARG A 303 -16.81 -14.80 23.50
CA ARG A 303 -18.11 -14.30 23.04
C ARG A 303 -18.10 -13.91 21.56
N SER A 304 -17.07 -13.19 21.12
CA SER A 304 -16.90 -12.78 19.71
C SER A 304 -16.81 -13.98 18.78
N TYR A 305 -16.05 -15.00 19.19
CA TYR A 305 -15.95 -16.26 18.45
C TYR A 305 -17.31 -16.95 18.31
N LEU A 306 -17.98 -17.21 19.43
CA LEU A 306 -19.24 -17.97 19.47
C LEU A 306 -20.37 -17.26 18.72
N LYS A 307 -20.45 -15.93 18.82
CA LYS A 307 -21.56 -15.15 18.26
C LYS A 307 -21.39 -14.81 16.78
N HIS A 308 -20.15 -14.60 16.31
CA HIS A 308 -19.93 -13.99 14.99
C HIS A 308 -18.98 -14.74 14.05
N ILE A 309 -18.14 -15.65 14.58
CA ILE A 309 -17.00 -16.18 13.83
C ILE A 309 -17.05 -17.71 13.68
N ALA A 310 -17.62 -18.44 14.64
CA ALA A 310 -17.57 -19.90 14.69
C ALA A 310 -18.11 -20.60 13.43
N GLU A 311 -19.09 -20.02 12.74
CA GLU A 311 -19.68 -20.57 11.52
C GLU A 311 -18.93 -20.18 10.24
N ARG A 312 -17.91 -19.31 10.34
CA ARG A 312 -17.15 -18.83 9.19
C ARG A 312 -15.98 -19.76 8.88
N ALA A 313 -15.72 -19.97 7.59
CA ALA A 313 -14.57 -20.72 7.09
C ALA A 313 -13.28 -19.86 7.05
N VAL A 314 -13.05 -19.05 8.08
CA VAL A 314 -11.86 -18.18 8.20
C VAL A 314 -10.97 -18.70 9.32
N PRO A 315 -9.67 -18.90 9.10
CA PRO A 315 -8.71 -19.27 10.13
C PRO A 315 -8.67 -18.26 11.29
N ILE A 316 -8.56 -18.76 12.52
CA ILE A 316 -8.60 -17.93 13.73
C ILE A 316 -7.41 -18.24 14.61
N LEU A 317 -6.72 -17.20 15.05
CA LEU A 317 -5.64 -17.27 16.02
C LEU A 317 -6.03 -16.50 17.29
N ILE A 318 -6.00 -17.16 18.44
CA ILE A 318 -6.12 -16.49 19.73
C ILE A 318 -4.73 -16.03 20.17
N VAL A 319 -4.60 -14.76 20.53
CA VAL A 319 -3.34 -14.13 20.91
C VAL A 319 -3.43 -13.56 22.33
N GLY A 320 -2.55 -14.01 23.22
CA GLY A 320 -2.37 -13.44 24.55
C GLY A 320 -1.27 -12.39 24.54
N CYS A 321 -1.65 -11.12 24.66
CA CYS A 321 -0.73 -9.99 24.72
C CYS A 321 -0.15 -9.78 26.12
N LYS A 322 0.95 -9.01 26.22
CA LYS A 322 1.67 -8.69 27.47
C LYS A 322 2.25 -9.93 28.17
N ALA A 323 2.71 -10.90 27.37
CA ALA A 323 3.28 -12.15 27.86
C ALA A 323 4.58 -12.00 28.69
N ASP A 324 5.18 -10.80 28.68
CA ASP A 324 6.28 -10.40 29.57
C ASP A 324 5.83 -10.22 31.04
N GLN A 325 4.53 -10.08 31.28
CA GLN A 325 3.97 -9.87 32.61
C GLN A 325 3.40 -11.17 33.19
N LYS A 326 3.19 -11.19 34.51
CA LYS A 326 2.67 -12.37 35.20
C LYS A 326 1.23 -12.66 34.74
N PRO A 327 0.96 -13.82 34.13
CA PRO A 327 -0.39 -14.15 33.67
C PRO A 327 -1.32 -14.40 34.86
N VAL A 328 -2.58 -14.00 34.70
CA VAL A 328 -3.67 -14.26 35.65
C VAL A 328 -4.64 -15.30 35.08
N LEU A 329 -5.37 -15.97 35.98
CA LEU A 329 -6.49 -16.82 35.57
C LEU A 329 -7.57 -15.95 34.92
N GLN A 330 -8.11 -16.42 33.80
CA GLN A 330 -9.18 -15.72 33.12
C GLN A 330 -10.52 -16.07 33.79
N ASP A 331 -11.39 -15.08 33.98
CA ASP A 331 -12.69 -15.21 34.68
C ASP A 331 -13.72 -16.01 33.87
N TYR A 332 -13.47 -16.21 32.57
CA TYR A 332 -14.32 -17.01 31.69
C TYR A 332 -14.33 -18.49 32.10
N GLU A 333 -15.43 -19.19 31.82
CA GLU A 333 -15.67 -20.59 32.22
C GLU A 333 -14.54 -21.56 31.78
N LEU A 334 -13.91 -21.29 30.64
CA LEU A 334 -12.80 -22.07 30.11
C LEU A 334 -11.53 -21.22 30.02
N GLN A 335 -10.40 -21.79 30.44
CA GLN A 335 -9.11 -21.13 30.20
C GLN A 335 -8.78 -21.12 28.69
N PRO A 336 -7.98 -20.16 28.19
CA PRO A 336 -7.71 -19.99 26.75
C PRO A 336 -7.28 -21.28 26.03
N ASN A 337 -6.39 -22.06 26.65
CA ASN A 337 -5.94 -23.36 26.10
C ASN A 337 -7.08 -24.39 26.00
N GLN A 338 -7.96 -24.44 26.99
CA GLN A 338 -9.11 -25.37 27.02
C GLN A 338 -10.15 -24.96 25.99
N PHE A 339 -10.40 -23.65 25.85
CA PHE A 339 -11.27 -23.10 24.82
C PHE A 339 -10.79 -23.44 23.41
N CYS A 340 -9.51 -23.20 23.09
CA CYS A 340 -8.95 -23.56 21.79
C CYS A 340 -9.10 -25.05 21.49
N ARG A 341 -8.77 -25.92 22.45
CA ARG A 341 -8.92 -27.38 22.29
C ARG A 341 -10.37 -27.79 22.04
N LYS A 342 -11.32 -27.23 22.81
CA LYS A 342 -12.76 -27.51 22.67
C LYS A 342 -13.27 -27.14 21.26
N HIS A 343 -12.79 -26.02 20.72
CA HIS A 343 -13.22 -25.48 19.43
C HIS A 343 -12.30 -25.84 18.25
N ARG A 344 -11.34 -26.75 18.45
CA ARG A 344 -10.36 -27.20 17.43
C ARG A 344 -9.56 -26.04 16.81
N LEU A 345 -9.32 -24.99 17.59
CA LEU A 345 -8.48 -23.87 17.22
C LEU A 345 -7.01 -24.18 17.55
N PRO A 346 -6.04 -23.54 16.86
CA PRO A 346 -4.65 -23.56 17.26
C PRO A 346 -4.49 -23.12 18.73
N PRO A 347 -3.47 -23.63 19.44
CA PRO A 347 -3.21 -23.17 20.80
C PRO A 347 -2.97 -21.65 20.82
N PRO A 348 -3.39 -20.95 21.90
CA PRO A 348 -3.15 -19.52 22.07
C PRO A 348 -1.67 -19.19 21.87
N TYR A 349 -1.42 -18.14 21.10
CA TYR A 349 -0.08 -17.63 20.86
C TYR A 349 0.19 -16.48 21.83
N TYR A 350 1.28 -16.54 22.58
CA TYR A 350 1.59 -15.51 23.58
C TYR A 350 2.66 -14.57 23.03
N VAL A 351 2.38 -13.27 23.04
CA VAL A 351 3.26 -12.24 22.48
C VAL A 351 3.61 -11.20 23.54
N SER A 352 4.86 -10.76 23.51
CA SER A 352 5.31 -9.53 24.15
C SER A 352 5.94 -8.64 23.09
N VAL A 353 5.58 -7.36 23.13
CA VAL A 353 6.12 -6.31 22.25
C VAL A 353 6.91 -5.29 23.09
N ALA A 354 7.27 -5.66 24.34
CA ALA A 354 7.99 -4.79 25.25
C ALA A 354 9.48 -4.70 24.89
N ASP A 355 10.17 -5.84 24.72
CA ASP A 355 11.62 -5.89 24.51
C ASP A 355 12.05 -6.76 23.30
N LYS A 356 11.52 -7.99 23.15
CA LYS A 356 11.88 -8.89 22.04
C LYS A 356 10.69 -9.11 21.10
N LEU A 357 10.71 -8.41 19.97
CA LEU A 357 9.75 -8.59 18.89
C LEU A 357 9.98 -9.95 18.23
N SER A 358 9.04 -10.88 18.39
CA SER A 358 9.03 -12.13 17.62
C SER A 358 8.20 -11.95 16.35
N ARG A 359 8.85 -12.13 15.19
CA ARG A 359 8.15 -12.15 13.89
C ARG A 359 7.33 -13.43 13.66
N ASP A 360 7.50 -14.43 14.52
CA ASP A 360 6.91 -15.76 14.36
C ASP A 360 5.38 -15.74 14.38
N VAL A 361 4.79 -14.80 15.14
CA VAL A 361 3.33 -14.63 15.17
C VAL A 361 2.81 -14.16 13.80
N TYR A 362 3.48 -13.20 13.16
CA TYR A 362 3.07 -12.68 11.85
C TYR A 362 3.30 -13.72 10.75
N PHE A 363 4.41 -14.47 10.82
CA PHE A 363 4.63 -15.63 9.97
C PHE A 363 3.49 -16.66 10.10
N LYS A 364 3.07 -16.97 11.32
CA LYS A 364 1.97 -17.91 11.58
C LYS A 364 0.65 -17.39 11.02
N ILE A 365 0.36 -16.10 11.20
CA ILE A 365 -0.85 -15.44 10.68
C ILE A 365 -0.87 -15.52 9.15
N ALA A 366 0.20 -15.14 8.47
CA ALA A 366 0.27 -15.20 7.02
C ALA A 366 0.26 -16.65 6.50
N SER A 367 0.88 -17.60 7.22
CA SER A 367 0.80 -19.03 6.88
C SER A 367 -0.64 -19.55 6.98
N MET A 368 -1.37 -19.18 8.04
CA MET A 368 -2.78 -19.56 8.19
C MET A 368 -3.67 -18.94 7.09
N ALA A 369 -3.39 -17.69 6.69
CA ALA A 369 -4.12 -17.04 5.61
C ALA A 369 -3.83 -17.66 4.23
N ALA A 370 -2.57 -18.03 3.97
CA ALA A 370 -2.15 -18.66 2.72
C ALA A 370 -2.58 -20.13 2.61
N TYR A 371 -2.70 -20.83 3.74
CA TYR A 371 -3.07 -22.24 3.83
C TYR A 371 -4.17 -22.48 4.89
N PRO A 372 -5.43 -22.07 4.62
CA PRO A 372 -6.57 -22.14 5.55
C PRO A 372 -7.02 -23.55 5.99
#